data_AF-A0AAD5MJ50-F1
#
_entry.id   AF-A0AAD5MJ50-F1
#
_cell.length_a   1.000
_cell.length_b   1.000
_cell.length_c   1.000
_cell.angle_alpha   90.00
_cell.angle_beta   90.00
_cell.angle_gamma   90.00
#
_symmetry.space_group_name_H-M   'P 1'
#
loop_
_entity.id
_entity.type
_entity.pdbx_description
1 polymer ?
#
loop_
_entity_poly.entity_id
_entity_poly.type
_entity_poly.pdbx_seq_one_letter_code
_entity_poly.pdbx_strand_id
1 'polypeptide(L)'
;MNIQSVRPGGSETEGTIKAYEILSDKERRALYDESGIIDKENLSSDSINLFQRVFKKVTVEDIEKFHNQYKGSEEEESDIVTAYNSWKGDMSKIIDSVYCATIDDEDRIRGIIDRNISSGLLKKTARYQASTSAAASAKRKRKAMKEAEEAEALLEEIRAKEGAGSLEQIIQQRQLARSSDADAFVDSLAAKYGAKKKRAKK
;
A
#
# COMPACT_ATOMS: atom_id res chain seq x y z
N MET A 1 -45.56 38.18 -13.76
CA MET A 1 -44.10 37.96 -13.86
C MET A 1 -43.71 36.93 -12.82
N ASN A 2 -43.39 35.72 -13.28
CA ASN A 2 -43.17 34.54 -12.47
C ASN A 2 -41.69 34.50 -12.08
N ILE A 3 -41.36 34.82 -10.83
CA ILE A 3 -39.98 34.79 -10.34
C ILE A 3 -39.72 33.36 -9.88
N GLN A 4 -39.12 32.55 -10.74
CA GLN A 4 -38.60 31.24 -10.38
C GLN A 4 -37.49 31.42 -9.33
N SER A 5 -37.80 31.04 -8.09
CA SER A 5 -36.83 30.80 -7.03
C SER A 5 -35.95 29.61 -7.45
N VAL A 6 -34.77 29.90 -8.00
CA VAL A 6 -33.73 28.90 -8.27
C VAL A 6 -33.29 28.30 -6.93
N ARG A 7 -33.72 27.07 -6.63
CA ARG A 7 -33.19 26.30 -5.50
C ARG A 7 -31.71 25.98 -5.78
N PRO A 8 -30.79 26.24 -4.84
CA PRO A 8 -29.41 25.75 -4.98
C PRO A 8 -29.42 24.22 -4.95
N GLY A 9 -28.54 23.61 -5.74
CA GLY A 9 -28.54 22.18 -6.06
C GLY A 9 -28.44 21.27 -4.83
N GLY A 10 -29.16 20.14 -4.87
CA GLY A 10 -29.30 19.21 -3.75
C GLY A 10 -28.00 18.54 -3.27
N SER A 11 -26.92 18.57 -4.04
CA SER A 11 -25.67 17.87 -3.71
C SER A 11 -24.82 18.55 -2.62
N GLU A 12 -24.92 19.87 -2.44
CA GLU A 12 -24.06 20.60 -1.49
C GLU A 12 -24.56 20.48 -0.03
N THR A 13 -25.87 20.36 0.17
CA THR A 13 -26.46 20.19 1.51
C THR A 13 -26.37 18.75 2.01
N GLU A 14 -26.30 17.77 1.11
CA GLU A 14 -26.22 16.35 1.47
C GLU A 14 -24.93 16.01 2.22
N GLY A 15 -23.78 16.52 1.77
CA GLY A 15 -22.49 16.24 2.42
C GLY A 15 -22.38 16.82 3.83
N THR A 16 -22.92 18.02 4.05
CA THR A 16 -22.89 18.69 5.37
C THR A 16 -23.83 18.03 6.38
N ILE A 17 -25.01 17.58 5.93
CA ILE A 17 -25.94 16.80 6.76
C ILE A 17 -25.30 15.46 7.17
N LYS A 18 -24.69 14.74 6.23
CA LYS A 18 -23.98 13.48 6.51
C LYS A 18 -22.84 13.65 7.51
N ALA A 19 -22.01 14.69 7.33
CA ALA A 19 -20.93 14.98 8.26
C ALA A 19 -21.45 15.24 9.68
N TYR A 20 -22.55 15.99 9.81
CA TYR A 20 -23.19 16.23 11.10
C TYR A 20 -23.75 14.94 11.71
N GLU A 21 -24.42 14.07 10.95
CA GLU A 21 -24.96 12.80 11.44
C GLU A 21 -23.87 11.86 11.97
N ILE A 22 -22.71 11.82 11.33
CA ILE A 22 -21.59 10.96 11.74
C ILE A 22 -20.87 11.55 12.93
N LEU A 23 -20.57 12.84 12.89
CA LEU A 23 -19.81 13.49 13.94
C LEU A 23 -20.65 13.74 15.19
N SER A 24 -21.98 13.89 15.11
CA SER A 24 -22.81 14.15 16.30
C SER A 24 -22.95 12.94 17.23
N ASP A 25 -22.86 11.72 16.70
CA ASP A 25 -22.95 10.47 17.46
C ASP A 25 -21.55 9.98 17.87
N LYS A 26 -21.35 9.69 19.16
CA LYS A 26 -20.05 9.31 19.73
C LYS A 26 -19.55 7.97 19.21
N GLU A 27 -20.44 7.00 18.99
CA GLU A 27 -20.09 5.68 18.46
C GLU A 27 -19.76 5.76 16.97
N ARG A 28 -20.54 6.55 16.21
CA ARG A 28 -20.29 6.76 14.78
C ARG A 28 -19.03 7.59 14.53
N ARG A 29 -18.74 8.55 15.40
CA ARG A 29 -17.49 9.31 15.38
C ARG A 29 -16.29 8.41 15.66
N ALA A 30 -16.34 7.56 16.69
CA ALA A 30 -15.26 6.62 16.97
C ALA A 30 -15.02 5.66 15.79
N LEU A 31 -16.08 5.14 15.17
CA LEU A 31 -15.96 4.31 13.98
C LEU A 31 -15.35 5.08 12.79
N TYR A 32 -15.73 6.34 12.61
CA TYR A 32 -15.16 7.21 11.57
C TYR A 32 -13.67 7.52 11.84
N ASP A 33 -13.31 7.82 13.09
CA ASP A 33 -11.93 8.11 13.49
C ASP A 33 -11.03 6.87 13.30
N GLU A 34 -11.56 5.66 13.51
CA GLU A 34 -10.83 4.40 13.31
C GLU A 34 -10.77 3.92 11.85
N SER A 35 -11.83 4.13 11.06
CA SER A 35 -11.98 3.54 9.71
C SER A 35 -11.91 4.54 8.55
N GLY A 36 -12.18 5.82 8.80
CA GLY A 36 -12.24 6.89 7.79
C GLY A 36 -13.46 6.84 6.86
N ILE A 37 -14.45 5.98 7.11
CA ILE A 37 -15.57 5.71 6.17
C ILE A 37 -16.82 6.53 6.52
N ILE A 38 -17.35 7.23 5.52
CA ILE A 38 -18.46 8.19 5.68
C ILE A 38 -19.82 7.62 5.23
N ASP A 39 -19.87 6.73 4.25
CA ASP A 39 -21.15 6.29 3.64
C ASP A 39 -21.47 4.81 3.88
N LYS A 40 -22.72 4.55 4.28
CA LYS A 40 -23.33 3.20 4.28
C LYS A 40 -23.88 2.79 2.90
N GLU A 41 -23.98 3.71 1.93
CA GLU A 41 -24.61 3.42 0.63
C GLU A 41 -23.61 3.05 -0.49
N ASN A 42 -22.31 3.23 -0.30
CA ASN A 42 -21.28 2.77 -1.24
C ASN A 42 -20.64 1.43 -0.83
N LEU A 43 -21.38 0.60 -0.10
CA LEU A 43 -20.88 -0.63 0.49
C LEU A 43 -20.87 -1.81 -0.52
N SER A 44 -19.91 -1.80 -1.45
CA SER A 44 -19.06 -3.00 -1.63
C SER A 44 -18.13 -3.21 -0.41
N SER A 45 -18.09 -2.20 0.48
CA SER A 45 -17.31 -2.09 1.72
C SER A 45 -17.82 -2.89 2.93
N ASP A 46 -18.94 -3.63 2.83
CA ASP A 46 -19.28 -4.64 3.86
C ASP A 46 -18.17 -5.69 3.99
N SER A 47 -17.56 -6.05 2.86
CA SER A 47 -16.46 -7.02 2.81
C SER A 47 -15.19 -6.53 3.52
N ILE A 48 -14.81 -5.26 3.31
CA ILE A 48 -13.60 -4.66 3.90
C ILE A 48 -13.77 -4.43 5.40
N ASN A 49 -14.93 -3.91 5.81
CA ASN A 49 -15.24 -3.70 7.23
C ASN A 49 -15.37 -5.03 7.98
N LEU A 50 -15.98 -6.04 7.34
CA LEU A 50 -16.01 -7.40 7.87
C LEU A 50 -14.60 -7.98 7.96
N PHE A 51 -13.76 -7.80 6.94
CA PHE A 51 -12.39 -8.29 6.93
C PHE A 51 -11.56 -7.68 8.07
N GLN A 52 -11.62 -6.36 8.26
CA GLN A 52 -10.92 -5.69 9.36
C GLN A 52 -11.42 -6.12 10.76
N ARG A 53 -12.69 -6.51 10.87
CA ARG A 53 -13.28 -7.00 12.12
C ARG A 53 -12.97 -8.47 12.40
N VAL A 54 -12.90 -9.29 11.36
CA VAL A 54 -12.70 -10.74 11.47
C VAL A 54 -11.21 -11.08 11.58
N PHE A 55 -10.35 -10.36 10.85
CA PHE A 55 -8.91 -10.59 10.86
C PHE A 55 -8.21 -9.63 11.80
N LYS A 56 -7.28 -10.18 12.60
CA LYS A 56 -6.44 -9.39 13.49
C LYS A 56 -5.54 -8.47 12.65
N LYS A 57 -5.26 -7.28 13.17
CA LYS A 57 -4.25 -6.39 12.58
C LYS A 57 -2.90 -7.12 12.64
N VAL A 58 -2.25 -7.26 11.48
CA VAL A 58 -0.92 -7.85 11.37
C VAL A 58 0.09 -6.87 11.94
N THR A 59 0.86 -7.32 12.92
CA THR A 59 1.94 -6.54 13.53
C THR A 59 3.27 -6.85 12.87
N VAL A 60 4.30 -6.03 13.12
CA VAL A 60 5.65 -6.29 12.60
C VAL A 60 6.19 -7.60 13.19
N GLU A 61 5.90 -7.85 14.46
CA GLU A 61 6.27 -9.07 15.16
C GLU A 61 5.63 -10.32 14.55
N ASP A 62 4.38 -10.22 14.07
CA ASP A 62 3.71 -11.33 13.37
C ASP A 62 4.42 -11.65 12.05
N ILE A 63 4.89 -10.64 11.31
CA ILE A 63 5.61 -10.80 10.05
C ILE A 63 6.97 -11.47 10.30
N GLU A 64 7.72 -11.00 11.29
CA GLU A 64 9.01 -11.60 11.66
C GLU A 64 8.87 -13.05 12.13
N LYS A 65 7.83 -13.33 12.92
CA LYS A 65 7.50 -14.68 13.35
C LYS A 65 7.18 -15.57 12.16
N PHE A 66 6.35 -15.10 11.22
CA PHE A 66 6.04 -15.84 10.00
C PHE A 66 7.29 -16.10 9.17
N HIS A 67 8.14 -15.10 8.95
CA HIS A 67 9.39 -15.23 8.22
C HIS A 67 10.27 -16.34 8.79
N ASN A 68 10.43 -16.39 10.11
CA ASN A 68 11.27 -17.38 10.79
C ASN A 68 10.65 -18.79 10.80
N GLN A 69 9.32 -18.88 10.79
CA GLN A 69 8.61 -20.17 10.71
C GLN A 69 8.60 -20.73 9.29
N TYR A 70 8.45 -19.87 8.29
CA TYR A 70 8.38 -20.26 6.89
C TYR A 70 9.76 -20.68 6.35
N LYS A 71 10.83 -19.94 6.67
CA LYS A 71 12.18 -20.29 6.22
C LYS A 71 12.65 -21.63 6.79
N GLY A 72 12.97 -22.57 5.92
CA GLY A 72 13.37 -23.94 6.25
C GLY A 72 12.20 -24.88 6.54
N SER A 73 10.95 -24.44 6.35
CA SER A 73 9.77 -25.29 6.51
C SER A 73 9.52 -26.19 5.30
N GLU A 74 8.68 -27.20 5.48
CA GLU A 74 8.17 -28.03 4.39
C GLU A 74 7.29 -27.22 3.42
N GLU A 75 6.58 -26.20 3.94
CA GLU A 75 5.79 -25.28 3.11
C GLU A 75 6.68 -24.54 2.11
N GLU A 76 7.83 -24.04 2.56
CA GLU A 76 8.80 -23.39 1.68
C GLU A 76 9.35 -24.36 0.63
N GLU A 77 9.70 -25.60 1.01
CA GLU A 77 10.20 -26.58 0.05
C GLU A 77 9.14 -26.88 -1.03
N SER A 78 7.87 -27.01 -0.65
CA SER A 78 6.74 -27.20 -1.57
C SER A 78 6.55 -26.01 -2.51
N ASP A 79 6.65 -24.78 -2.00
CA ASP A 79 6.52 -23.56 -2.81
C ASP A 79 7.68 -23.42 -3.79
N ILE A 80 8.91 -23.74 -3.37
CA ILE A 80 10.09 -23.77 -4.26
C ILE A 80 9.90 -24.80 -5.38
N VAL A 81 9.40 -26.00 -5.08
CA VAL A 81 9.11 -27.04 -6.08
C VAL A 81 8.06 -26.55 -7.08
N THR A 82 6.99 -25.92 -6.58
CA THR A 82 5.91 -25.36 -7.40
C THR A 82 6.43 -24.24 -8.32
N ALA A 83 7.24 -23.33 -7.76
CA ALA A 83 7.88 -22.26 -8.51
C ALA A 83 8.86 -22.80 -9.56
N TYR A 84 9.66 -23.81 -9.21
CA TYR A 84 10.60 -24.45 -10.14
C TYR A 84 9.87 -25.04 -11.36
N ASN A 85 8.77 -25.76 -11.12
CA ASN A 85 7.98 -26.35 -12.20
C ASN A 85 7.32 -25.28 -13.07
N SER A 86 6.78 -24.22 -12.46
CA SER A 86 6.14 -23.10 -13.17
C SER A 86 7.12 -22.35 -14.07
N TRP A 87 8.32 -22.06 -13.56
CA TRP A 87 9.32 -21.24 -14.25
C TRP A 87 10.41 -22.05 -14.96
N LYS A 88 10.25 -23.38 -15.04
CA LYS A 88 11.19 -24.31 -15.66
C LYS A 88 12.61 -24.19 -15.09
N GLY A 89 12.72 -23.85 -13.80
CA GLY A 89 14.00 -23.67 -13.12
C GLY A 89 14.70 -22.33 -13.34
N ASP A 90 14.01 -21.27 -13.76
CA ASP A 90 14.61 -19.92 -13.75
C ASP A 90 14.76 -19.40 -12.33
N MET A 91 15.99 -19.37 -11.83
CA MET A 91 16.26 -18.96 -10.46
C MET A 91 15.82 -17.51 -10.15
N SER A 92 15.85 -16.60 -11.12
CA SER A 92 15.41 -15.21 -10.89
C SER A 92 13.90 -15.16 -10.61
N LYS A 93 13.13 -15.90 -11.40
CA LYS A 93 11.67 -15.98 -11.23
C LYS A 93 11.26 -16.76 -10.00
N ILE A 94 12.06 -17.76 -9.60
CA ILE A 94 11.81 -18.51 -8.37
C ILE A 94 11.96 -17.59 -7.17
N ILE A 95 13.07 -16.83 -7.06
CA ILE A 95 13.30 -15.88 -5.97
C ILE A 95 12.19 -14.82 -5.92
N ASP A 96 11.76 -14.29 -7.07
CA ASP A 96 10.67 -13.31 -7.13
C ASP A 96 9.30 -13.87 -6.69
N SER A 97 9.12 -15.19 -6.71
CA SER A 97 7.83 -15.84 -6.48
C SER A 97 7.66 -16.48 -5.10
N VAL A 98 8.75 -16.87 -4.45
CA VAL A 98 8.74 -17.57 -3.16
C VAL A 98 8.68 -16.55 -2.03
N TYR A 99 7.84 -16.80 -1.02
CA TYR A 99 7.72 -15.90 0.12
C TYR A 99 9.04 -15.74 0.87
N CYS A 100 9.29 -14.54 1.39
CA CYS A 100 10.47 -14.23 2.21
C CYS A 100 11.83 -14.54 1.53
N ALA A 101 11.84 -14.77 0.22
CA ALA A 101 13.05 -15.05 -0.54
C ALA A 101 13.71 -13.74 -0.95
N THR A 102 14.98 -13.61 -0.61
CA THR A 102 15.83 -12.51 -1.06
C THR A 102 16.92 -13.03 -1.98
N ILE A 103 17.64 -12.11 -2.62
CA ILE A 103 18.73 -12.45 -3.54
C ILE A 103 19.91 -13.08 -2.78
N ASP A 104 20.04 -12.81 -1.48
CA ASP A 104 21.04 -13.45 -0.60
C ASP A 104 20.67 -14.90 -0.25
N ASP A 105 19.38 -15.25 -0.30
CA ASP A 105 18.90 -16.61 -0.05
C ASP A 105 19.10 -17.56 -1.25
N GLU A 106 19.61 -17.06 -2.40
CA GLU A 106 19.76 -17.82 -3.63
C GLU A 106 20.55 -19.13 -3.43
N ASP A 107 21.66 -19.09 -2.69
CA ASP A 107 22.51 -20.26 -2.46
C ASP A 107 21.78 -21.36 -1.67
N ARG A 108 20.92 -20.97 -0.71
CA ARG A 108 20.10 -21.89 0.09
C ARG A 108 18.98 -22.50 -0.76
N ILE A 109 18.25 -21.69 -1.51
CA ILE A 109 17.18 -22.13 -2.42
C ILE A 109 17.74 -23.08 -3.47
N ARG A 110 18.92 -22.77 -4.04
CA ARG A 110 19.65 -23.67 -4.95
C ARG A 110 19.94 -25.00 -4.27
N GLY A 111 20.41 -25.00 -3.03
CA GLY A 111 20.67 -26.23 -2.27
C GLY A 111 19.42 -27.11 -2.09
N ILE A 112 18.25 -26.52 -1.86
CA ILE A 112 16.97 -27.23 -1.78
C ILE A 112 16.61 -27.84 -3.15
N ILE A 113 16.76 -27.08 -4.23
CA ILE A 113 16.47 -27.57 -5.58
C ILE A 113 17.43 -28.70 -5.98
N ASP A 114 18.72 -28.55 -5.72
CA ASP A 114 19.74 -29.56 -6.05
C ASP A 114 19.50 -30.86 -5.25
N ARG A 115 19.06 -30.77 -4.00
CA ARG A 115 18.64 -31.92 -3.20
C ARG A 115 17.43 -32.62 -3.83
N ASN A 116 16.42 -31.85 -4.22
CA ASN A 116 15.22 -32.39 -4.86
C ASN A 116 15.51 -33.00 -6.24
N ILE A 117 16.45 -32.43 -7.01
CA ILE A 117 16.93 -33.03 -8.27
C ILE A 117 17.66 -34.35 -7.99
N SER A 118 18.51 -34.38 -6.98
CA SER A 118 19.28 -35.58 -6.61
C SER A 118 18.39 -36.71 -6.11
N SER A 119 17.29 -36.37 -5.41
CA SER A 119 16.27 -37.33 -4.98
C SER A 119 15.37 -37.85 -6.12
N GLY A 120 15.47 -37.25 -7.31
CA GLY A 120 14.64 -37.60 -8.47
C GLY A 120 13.25 -36.94 -8.50
N LEU A 121 12.89 -36.13 -7.49
CA LEU A 121 11.63 -35.40 -7.44
C LEU A 121 11.53 -34.32 -8.53
N LEU A 122 12.64 -33.64 -8.80
CA LEU A 122 12.74 -32.61 -9.84
C LEU A 122 13.63 -33.05 -11.00
N LYS A 123 13.22 -32.67 -12.22
CA LYS A 123 14.06 -32.85 -13.41
C LYS A 123 14.97 -31.65 -13.61
N LYS A 124 16.26 -31.89 -13.77
CA LYS A 124 17.23 -30.85 -14.11
C LYS A 124 16.93 -30.27 -15.49
N THR A 125 16.67 -28.97 -15.58
CA THR A 125 16.39 -28.30 -16.86
C THR A 125 17.61 -27.53 -17.38
N ALA A 126 17.66 -27.28 -18.70
CA ALA A 126 18.71 -26.44 -19.30
C ALA A 126 18.66 -24.99 -18.78
N ARG A 127 17.45 -24.46 -18.54
CA ARG A 127 17.26 -23.11 -17.99
C ARG A 127 17.76 -23.00 -16.56
N TYR A 128 17.59 -24.05 -15.75
CA TYR A 128 18.18 -24.12 -14.42
C TYR A 128 19.70 -24.05 -14.46
N GLN A 129 20.35 -24.82 -15.33
CA GLN A 129 21.82 -24.79 -15.48
C GLN A 129 22.33 -23.42 -15.91
N ALA A 130 21.67 -22.78 -16.87
CA ALA A 130 22.04 -21.45 -17.31
C ALA A 130 21.86 -20.39 -16.21
N SER A 131 20.73 -20.46 -15.49
CA SER A 131 20.36 -19.48 -14.47
C SER A 131 21.08 -19.67 -13.13
N THR A 132 21.74 -20.81 -12.89
CA THR A 132 22.56 -21.09 -11.69
C THR A 132 24.06 -20.89 -11.90
N SER A 133 24.49 -20.50 -13.11
CA SER A 133 25.88 -20.18 -13.39
C SER A 133 26.37 -19.04 -12.48
N ALA A 134 27.66 -19.08 -12.10
CA ALA A 134 28.26 -18.03 -11.26
C ALA A 134 28.11 -16.63 -11.86
N ALA A 135 28.21 -16.52 -13.19
CA ALA A 135 28.01 -15.26 -13.90
C ALA A 135 26.54 -14.78 -13.83
N ALA A 136 25.56 -15.67 -13.93
CA ALA A 136 24.14 -15.32 -13.80
C ALA A 136 23.81 -14.88 -12.37
N SER A 137 24.31 -15.61 -11.36
CA SER A 137 24.15 -15.26 -9.95
C SER A 137 24.78 -13.90 -9.62
N ALA A 138 26.04 -13.68 -10.02
CA ALA A 138 26.72 -12.41 -9.83
C ALA A 138 26.01 -11.25 -10.53
N LYS A 139 25.47 -11.48 -11.74
CA LYS A 139 24.67 -10.48 -12.44
C LYS A 139 23.40 -10.11 -11.68
N ARG A 140 22.70 -11.09 -11.08
CA ARG A 140 21.53 -10.82 -10.22
C ARG A 140 21.91 -10.01 -8.99
N LYS A 141 22.94 -10.43 -8.25
CA LYS A 141 23.44 -9.70 -7.07
C LYS A 141 23.81 -8.25 -7.41
N ARG A 142 24.51 -8.02 -8.52
CA ARG A 142 24.85 -6.66 -8.97
C ARG A 142 23.62 -5.83 -9.34
N LYS A 143 22.61 -6.43 -9.98
CA LYS A 143 21.35 -5.75 -10.32
C LYS A 143 20.61 -5.34 -9.05
N ALA A 144 20.52 -6.25 -8.09
CA ALA A 144 19.92 -6.01 -6.77
C ALA A 144 20.58 -4.84 -6.04
N MET A 145 21.91 -4.84 -6.00
CA MET A 145 22.69 -3.80 -5.33
C MET A 145 22.48 -2.44 -5.97
N LYS A 146 22.44 -2.38 -7.31
CA LYS A 146 22.16 -1.15 -8.05
C LYS A 146 20.74 -0.62 -7.78
N GLU A 147 19.75 -1.52 -7.75
CA GLU A 147 18.36 -1.16 -7.45
C GLU A 147 18.20 -0.68 -5.99
N ALA A 148 18.93 -1.28 -5.05
CA ALA A 148 18.97 -0.84 -3.66
C ALA A 148 19.60 0.56 -3.53
N GLU A 149 20.71 0.83 -4.20
CA GLU A 149 21.36 2.14 -4.22
C GLU A 149 20.46 3.22 -4.83
N GLU A 150 19.78 2.90 -5.94
CA GLU A 150 18.81 3.81 -6.57
C GLU A 150 17.60 4.09 -5.66
N ALA A 151 17.11 3.07 -4.93
CA ALA A 151 16.02 3.23 -3.98
C ALA A 151 16.42 4.08 -2.76
N GLU A 152 17.64 3.91 -2.25
CA GLU A 152 18.19 4.74 -1.16
C GLU A 152 18.35 6.19 -1.59
N ALA A 153 18.87 6.44 -2.80
CA ALA A 153 19.01 7.79 -3.35
C ALA A 153 17.64 8.48 -3.52
N LEU A 154 16.62 7.75 -4.01
CA LEU A 154 15.26 8.26 -4.14
C LEU A 154 14.64 8.56 -2.77
N LEU A 155 14.87 7.70 -1.78
CA LEU A 155 14.39 7.90 -0.42
C LEU A 155 14.99 9.16 0.20
N GLU A 156 16.27 9.42 -0.03
CA GLU A 156 16.93 10.64 0.44
C GLU A 156 16.40 11.89 -0.25
N GLU A 157 16.10 11.82 -1.55
CA GLU A 157 15.43 12.91 -2.26
C GLU A 157 14.03 13.21 -1.69
N ILE A 158 13.26 12.17 -1.35
CA ILE A 158 11.96 12.31 -0.71
C ILE A 158 12.12 12.95 0.68
N ARG A 159 13.08 12.48 1.49
CA ARG A 159 13.35 13.05 2.83
C ARG A 159 13.78 14.51 2.77
N ALA A 160 14.57 14.90 1.76
CA ALA A 160 14.97 16.28 1.56
C ALA A 160 13.79 17.20 1.22
N LYS A 161 12.78 16.69 0.47
CA LYS A 161 11.60 17.45 0.06
C LYS A 161 10.47 17.47 1.10
N GLU A 162 10.27 16.35 1.78
CA GLU A 162 9.07 16.10 2.60
C GLU A 162 9.39 15.87 4.09
N GLY A 163 10.67 15.93 4.46
CA GLY A 163 11.13 15.67 5.81
C GLY A 163 11.33 14.18 6.11
N ALA A 164 12.02 13.88 7.22
CA ALA A 164 12.36 12.51 7.62
C ALA A 164 11.24 11.76 8.38
N GLY A 165 9.97 12.14 8.16
CA GLY A 165 8.82 11.51 8.81
C GLY A 165 8.55 10.09 8.29
N SER A 166 7.76 9.31 9.04
CA SER A 166 7.23 8.05 8.54
C SER A 166 6.37 8.28 7.30
N LEU A 167 6.15 7.24 6.49
CA LEU A 167 5.29 7.36 5.31
C LEU A 167 3.89 7.83 5.70
N GLU A 168 3.35 7.35 6.82
CA GLU A 168 2.05 7.83 7.32
C GLU A 168 2.09 9.33 7.64
N GLN A 169 3.16 9.80 8.27
CA GLN A 169 3.33 11.22 8.60
C GLN A 169 3.42 12.07 7.33
N ILE A 170 4.17 11.63 6.32
CA ILE A 170 4.29 12.32 5.03
C ILE A 170 2.92 12.40 4.33
N ILE A 171 2.16 11.30 4.32
CA ILE A 171 0.81 11.26 3.73
C ILE A 171 -0.13 12.20 4.48
N GLN A 172 -0.12 12.18 5.81
CA GLN A 172 -0.92 13.08 6.64
C GLN A 172 -0.55 14.55 6.39
N GLN A 173 0.74 14.89 6.31
CA GLN A 173 1.19 16.25 5.98
C GLN A 173 0.67 16.69 4.61
N ARG A 174 0.73 15.82 3.60
CA ARG A 174 0.17 16.12 2.26
C ARG A 174 -1.34 16.35 2.30
N GLN A 175 -2.08 15.58 3.10
CA GLN A 175 -3.52 15.77 3.27
C GLN A 175 -3.83 17.10 3.95
N LEU A 176 -3.10 17.44 5.01
CA LEU A 176 -3.23 18.71 5.74
C LEU A 176 -2.89 19.92 4.87
N ALA A 177 -1.83 19.84 4.07
CA ALA A 177 -1.45 20.91 3.15
C ALA A 177 -2.56 21.15 2.10
N ARG A 178 -3.14 20.08 1.55
CA ARG A 178 -4.27 20.18 0.60
C ARG A 178 -5.51 20.77 1.25
N SER A 179 -5.81 20.45 2.50
CA SER A 179 -6.95 21.06 3.21
C SER A 179 -6.71 22.54 3.48
N SER A 180 -5.50 22.93 3.90
CA SER A 180 -5.20 24.35 4.13
C SER A 180 -5.27 25.18 2.84
N ASP A 181 -4.85 24.61 1.71
CA ASP A 181 -4.97 25.27 0.39
C ASP A 181 -6.44 25.43 -0.02
N ALA A 182 -7.28 24.43 0.28
CA ALA A 182 -8.72 24.50 0.04
C ALA A 182 -9.39 25.56 0.93
N ASP A 183 -9.02 25.63 2.21
CA ASP A 183 -9.52 26.66 3.14
C ASP A 183 -9.14 28.06 2.66
N ALA A 184 -7.88 28.26 2.23
CA ALA A 184 -7.44 29.54 1.67
C ALA A 184 -8.21 29.92 0.39
N PHE A 185 -8.55 28.94 -0.45
CA PHE A 185 -9.40 29.15 -1.63
C PHE A 185 -10.83 29.54 -1.25
N VAL A 186 -11.44 28.85 -0.29
CA VAL A 186 -12.77 29.17 0.24
C VAL A 186 -12.79 30.55 0.88
N ASP A 187 -11.77 30.92 1.65
CA ASP A 187 -11.62 32.25 2.22
C ASP A 187 -11.55 33.34 1.14
N SER A 188 -10.85 33.07 0.04
CA SER A 188 -10.78 33.99 -1.10
C SER A 188 -12.14 34.18 -1.79
N LEU A 189 -12.95 33.12 -1.89
CA LEU A 189 -14.33 33.18 -2.37
C LEU A 189 -15.22 33.94 -1.41
N ALA A 190 -15.11 33.67 -0.11
CA ALA A 190 -15.86 34.36 0.94
C ALA A 190 -15.55 35.87 0.94
N ALA A 191 -14.28 36.26 0.77
CA ALA A 191 -13.88 37.66 0.67
C ALA A 191 -14.48 38.35 -0.58
N LYS A 192 -14.48 37.65 -1.72
CA LYS A 192 -14.96 38.20 -3.00
C LYS A 192 -16.48 38.32 -3.09
N TYR A 193 -17.22 37.36 -2.54
CA TYR A 193 -18.68 37.27 -2.68
C TYR A 193 -19.46 37.56 -1.38
N GLY A 194 -18.82 37.48 -0.21
CA GLY A 194 -19.45 37.74 1.10
C GLY A 194 -19.60 39.22 1.45
N ALA A 195 -18.87 40.12 0.79
CA ALA A 195 -18.96 41.56 1.01
C ALA A 195 -20.19 42.19 0.31
N LYS A 196 -21.41 41.89 0.76
CA LYS A 196 -22.55 42.77 0.47
C LYS A 196 -22.37 44.08 1.24
N LYS A 197 -21.93 45.13 0.53
CA LYS A 197 -21.93 46.53 1.00
C LYS A 197 -23.21 46.82 1.80
N LYS A 198 -23.09 47.00 3.12
CA LYS A 198 -24.13 47.64 3.91
C LYS A 198 -24.23 49.09 3.40
N ARG A 199 -25.28 49.37 2.60
CA ARG A 199 -25.68 50.74 2.25
C ARG A 199 -25.99 51.46 3.56
N ALA A 200 -25.13 52.40 3.96
CA ALA A 200 -25.42 53.32 5.04
C ALA A 200 -26.65 54.15 4.65
N LYS A 201 -27.73 54.03 5.42
CA LYS A 201 -28.95 54.81 5.23
C LYS A 201 -28.71 56.16 5.91
N LYS A 202 -28.66 57.22 5.10
CA LYS A 202 -28.65 58.62 5.56
C LYS A 202 -30.10 59.07 5.77
#